data_AF-A0A9P7MKD6-F1
#
_entry.id   AF-A0A9P7MKD6-F1
#
_cell.length_a   1.000
_cell.length_b   1.000
_cell.length_c   1.000
_cell.angle_alpha   90.00
_cell.angle_beta   90.00
_cell.angle_gamma   90.00
#
_symmetry.space_group_name_H-M   'P 1'
#
loop_
_entity.id
_entity.type
_entity.pdbx_description
1 polymer ?
#
loop_
_entity_poly.entity_id
_entity_poly.type
_entity_poly.pdbx_seq_one_letter_code
_entity_poly.pdbx_strand_id
1 'polypeptide(L)'
;MAQSEILEIVYVTDDYDTAVCFNLGECYGLEYREPSTPGVPTGISLTRSNIHSGWIRERYRGIVEASVSAGRLVKVRVVSIGRSWSRYDHTLQRRRVWQIGKVSYWTEEDSEDERDDEL
;
A
#
# COMPACT_ATOMS: atom_id res chain seq x y z
N MET A 1 -5.92 22.44 7.69
CA MET A 1 -4.81 21.52 7.38
C MET A 1 -5.26 20.11 7.74
N ALA A 2 -5.67 19.31 6.76
CA ALA A 2 -6.03 17.92 7.01
C ALA A 2 -4.78 17.18 7.51
N GLN A 3 -4.90 16.53 8.67
CA GLN A 3 -3.81 15.77 9.26
C GLN A 3 -3.60 14.52 8.39
N SER A 4 -2.62 14.55 7.49
CA SER A 4 -2.27 13.36 6.70
C SER A 4 -1.72 12.29 7.64
N GLU A 5 -2.54 11.29 7.97
CA GLU A 5 -2.11 10.17 8.79
C GLU A 5 -1.10 9.31 8.02
N ILE A 6 -0.05 8.88 8.75
CA ILE A 6 1.03 8.09 8.18
C ILE A 6 0.75 6.61 8.41
N LEU A 7 0.52 5.86 7.34
CA LEU A 7 0.33 4.41 7.37
C LEU A 7 1.66 3.70 7.12
N GLU A 8 1.84 2.50 7.67
CA GLU A 8 2.94 1.63 7.26
C GLU A 8 2.50 0.60 6.24
N ILE A 9 3.35 0.44 5.22
CA ILE A 9 3.18 -0.50 4.13
C ILE A 9 4.28 -1.55 4.18
N VAL A 10 3.97 -2.72 3.65
CA VAL A 10 4.90 -3.83 3.51
C VAL A 10 4.71 -4.47 2.14
N TYR A 11 5.78 -4.60 1.36
CA TYR A 11 5.72 -5.38 0.13
C TYR A 11 6.09 -6.82 0.39
N VAL A 12 5.43 -7.71 -0.33
CA VAL A 12 5.88 -9.08 -0.53
C VAL A 12 6.00 -9.33 -2.02
N THR A 13 7.21 -9.58 -2.50
CA THR A 13 7.40 -9.94 -3.91
C THR A 13 6.79 -11.32 -4.16
N ASP A 14 6.01 -11.46 -5.22
CA ASP A 14 5.93 -12.72 -5.95
C ASP A 14 6.95 -12.72 -7.12
N ASP A 15 7.38 -11.57 -7.66
CA ASP A 15 8.06 -11.51 -8.97
C ASP A 15 9.42 -10.78 -9.04
N TYR A 16 10.03 -10.37 -7.92
CA TYR A 16 11.31 -9.65 -7.98
C TYR A 16 12.33 -10.20 -7.00
N ASP A 17 13.31 -10.93 -7.53
CA ASP A 17 14.45 -11.45 -6.76
C ASP A 17 15.41 -10.33 -6.29
N THR A 18 15.31 -9.10 -6.83
CA THR A 18 16.30 -8.02 -6.56
C THR A 18 15.81 -6.57 -6.65
N ALA A 19 14.54 -6.28 -6.93
CA ALA A 19 14.09 -4.89 -7.17
C ALA A 19 13.60 -4.16 -5.91
N VAL A 20 13.80 -2.83 -5.91
CA VAL A 20 13.17 -1.91 -4.95
C VAL A 20 11.65 -2.02 -5.11
N CYS A 21 10.95 -2.27 -4.01
CA CYS A 21 9.53 -2.58 -3.99
C CYS A 21 8.66 -1.30 -4.02
N PHE A 22 9.21 -0.23 -3.45
CA PHE A 22 8.58 1.08 -3.36
C PHE A 22 9.61 2.16 -3.64
N ASN A 23 9.27 3.14 -4.48
CA ASN A 23 10.08 4.34 -4.64
C ASN A 23 9.47 5.50 -3.86
N LEU A 24 10.33 6.38 -3.33
CA LEU A 24 9.90 7.58 -2.64
C LEU A 24 9.09 8.47 -3.61
N GLY A 25 7.94 8.98 -3.14
CA GLY A 25 7.05 9.82 -3.93
C GLY A 25 6.13 9.06 -4.89
N GLU A 26 6.28 7.75 -5.05
CA GLU A 26 5.34 6.98 -5.89
C GLU A 26 3.95 6.87 -5.26
N CYS A 27 2.96 6.88 -6.14
CA CYS A 27 1.54 6.79 -5.78
C CYS A 27 0.96 5.43 -6.14
N TYR A 28 0.08 4.93 -5.28
CA TYR A 28 -0.65 3.67 -5.46
C TYR A 28 -2.12 3.87 -5.10
N GLY A 29 -3.01 3.09 -5.73
CA GLY A 29 -4.38 2.90 -5.27
C GLY A 29 -4.44 1.83 -4.19
N LEU A 30 -5.51 1.84 -3.39
CA LEU A 30 -5.80 0.78 -2.42
C LEU A 30 -7.03 -0.03 -2.84
N GLU A 31 -6.93 -1.35 -2.73
CA GLU A 31 -8.03 -2.27 -3.02
C GLU A 31 -7.98 -3.49 -2.09
N TYR A 32 -9.12 -4.16 -1.90
CA TYR A 32 -9.11 -5.47 -1.27
C TYR A 32 -8.48 -6.52 -2.19
N ARG A 33 -7.63 -7.37 -1.63
CA ARG A 33 -7.01 -8.47 -2.35
C ARG A 33 -6.88 -9.69 -1.48
N GLU A 34 -7.22 -10.85 -2.03
CA GLU A 34 -6.95 -12.14 -1.41
C GLU A 34 -5.46 -12.49 -1.59
N PRO A 35 -4.73 -12.81 -0.50
CA PRO A 35 -3.34 -13.24 -0.62
C PRO A 35 -3.21 -14.57 -1.35
N SER A 36 -2.11 -14.75 -2.08
CA SER A 36 -1.78 -16.03 -2.73
C SER A 36 -1.44 -17.16 -1.74
N THR A 37 -1.20 -16.82 -0.47
CA THR A 37 -0.89 -17.78 0.59
C THR A 37 -2.19 -18.33 1.22
N PRO A 38 -2.44 -19.65 1.16
CA PRO A 38 -3.65 -20.24 1.73
C PRO A 38 -3.82 -19.96 3.22
N GLY A 39 -5.05 -19.66 3.64
CA GLY A 39 -5.39 -19.41 5.04
C GLY A 39 -5.01 -18.02 5.56
N VAL A 40 -4.43 -17.14 4.72
CA VAL A 40 -4.20 -15.74 5.08
C VAL A 40 -5.44 -14.92 4.74
N PRO A 41 -5.98 -14.13 5.68
CA PRO A 41 -7.15 -13.30 5.43
C PRO A 41 -6.92 -12.25 4.34
N THR A 42 -8.00 -11.88 3.65
CA THR A 42 -8.04 -10.75 2.71
C THR A 42 -7.40 -9.51 3.34
N GLY A 43 -6.54 -8.85 2.57
CA GLY A 43 -5.85 -7.64 2.99
C GLY A 43 -6.20 -6.44 2.10
N ILE A 44 -5.67 -5.28 2.49
CA ILE A 44 -5.70 -4.08 1.66
C ILE A 44 -4.37 -3.97 0.92
N SER A 45 -4.43 -4.07 -0.40
CA SER A 45 -3.31 -4.10 -1.32
C SER A 45 -3.04 -2.72 -1.90
N LEU A 46 -1.76 -2.38 -2.08
CA LEU A 46 -1.30 -1.28 -2.92
C LEU A 46 -1.27 -1.75 -4.37
N THR A 47 -1.93 -1.04 -5.26
CA THR A 47 -1.94 -1.34 -6.69
C THR A 47 -1.57 -0.14 -7.56
N ARG A 48 -0.88 -0.43 -8.66
CA ARG A 48 -0.54 0.54 -9.70
C ARG A 48 -0.73 -0.12 -11.04
N SER A 49 -1.60 0.44 -11.89
CA SER A 49 -1.88 -0.13 -13.22
C SER A 49 -2.24 -1.62 -13.17
N ASN A 50 -3.06 -2.01 -12.20
CA ASN A 50 -3.45 -3.40 -11.89
C ASN A 50 -2.32 -4.32 -11.40
N ILE A 51 -1.12 -3.79 -11.16
CA ILE A 51 0.01 -4.54 -10.62
C ILE A 51 0.02 -4.39 -9.09
N HIS A 52 0.02 -5.53 -8.40
CA HIS A 52 0.17 -5.58 -6.96
C HIS A 52 1.58 -5.16 -6.55
N SER A 53 1.65 -4.13 -5.72
CA SER A 53 2.89 -3.52 -5.23
C SER A 53 3.06 -3.63 -3.73
N GLY A 54 2.10 -4.20 -2.99
CA GLY A 54 2.25 -4.51 -1.56
C GLY A 54 0.99 -4.43 -0.75
N TRP A 55 1.13 -4.39 0.56
CA TRP A 55 0.03 -4.46 1.51
C TRP A 55 0.12 -3.35 2.54
N ILE A 56 -1.04 -2.85 2.97
CA ILE A 56 -1.14 -2.11 4.22
C ILE A 56 -0.90 -3.08 5.38
N ARG A 57 -0.01 -2.70 6.31
CA ARG A 57 0.21 -3.51 7.52
C ARG A 57 -1.07 -3.60 8.32
N GLU A 58 -1.34 -4.79 8.87
CA GLU A 58 -2.59 -5.14 9.53
C GLU A 58 -3.10 -4.09 10.53
N ARG A 59 -2.23 -3.60 11.42
CA ARG A 59 -2.60 -2.59 12.43
C ARG A 59 -3.09 -1.24 11.88
N TYR A 60 -2.81 -0.92 10.61
CA TYR A 60 -3.23 0.31 9.95
C TYR A 60 -4.41 0.11 8.99
N ARG A 61 -4.87 -1.14 8.78
CA ARG A 61 -5.95 -1.41 7.83
C ARG A 61 -7.23 -0.69 8.20
N GLY A 62 -7.59 -0.69 9.49
CA GLY A 62 -8.81 -0.06 9.99
C GLY A 62 -8.93 1.44 9.70
N ILE A 63 -7.80 2.12 9.43
CA ILE A 63 -7.80 3.56 9.10
C ILE A 63 -8.41 3.81 7.71
N VAL A 64 -8.11 2.94 6.75
CA VAL A 64 -8.57 3.08 5.36
C VAL A 64 -9.70 2.12 5.00
N GLU A 65 -10.00 1.17 5.88
CA GLU A 65 -10.97 0.09 5.64
C GLU A 65 -12.36 0.60 5.32
N ALA A 66 -12.84 1.61 6.05
CA ALA A 66 -14.16 2.20 5.82
C ALA A 66 -14.27 2.82 4.42
N SER A 67 -13.24 3.57 3.99
CA SER A 67 -13.21 4.21 2.68
C SER A 67 -13.12 3.17 1.55
N VAL A 68 -12.25 2.17 1.70
CA VAL A 68 -12.07 1.11 0.70
C VAL A 68 -13.34 0.25 0.59
N SER A 69 -13.97 -0.13 1.71
CA SER A 69 -15.21 -0.93 1.70
C SER A 69 -16.43 -0.17 1.16
N ALA A 70 -16.45 1.16 1.31
CA ALA A 70 -17.44 2.02 0.66
C ALA A 70 -17.21 2.20 -0.86
N GLY A 71 -16.15 1.59 -1.42
CA GLY A 71 -15.83 1.71 -2.84
C GLY A 71 -15.22 3.07 -3.22
N ARG A 72 -14.75 3.87 -2.25
CA ARG A 72 -14.09 5.14 -2.51
C ARG A 72 -12.69 4.90 -3.06
N LEU A 73 -12.26 5.78 -3.97
CA LEU A 73 -10.90 5.74 -4.47
C LEU A 73 -9.93 6.30 -3.43
N VAL A 74 -9.23 5.40 -2.75
CA VAL A 74 -8.18 5.74 -1.78
C VAL A 74 -6.82 5.65 -2.46
N LYS A 75 -6.03 6.72 -2.37
CA LYS A 75 -4.68 6.79 -2.90
C LYS A 75 -3.68 6.96 -1.78
N VAL A 76 -2.48 6.45 -1.99
CA VAL A 76 -1.35 6.58 -1.07
C VAL A 76 -0.12 7.08 -1.81
N ARG A 77 0.73 7.85 -1.13
CA ARG A 77 2.04 8.28 -1.62
C ARG A 77 3.11 7.85 -0.65
N VAL A 78 4.18 7.25 -1.14
CA VAL A 78 5.32 6.83 -0.30
C VAL A 78 6.09 8.05 0.17
N VAL A 79 6.15 8.24 1.49
CA VAL A 79 6.83 9.38 2.15
C VAL A 79 8.13 8.96 2.82
N SER A 80 8.33 7.67 3.08
CA SER A 80 9.58 7.15 3.63
C SER A 80 9.80 5.71 3.21
N ILE A 81 11.05 5.38 2.90
CA ILE A 81 11.53 4.01 2.76
C ILE A 81 12.18 3.57 4.06
N GLY A 82 11.79 2.41 4.55
CA GLY A 82 12.33 1.79 5.76
C GLY A 82 13.28 0.64 5.45
N ARG A 83 13.34 -0.32 6.36
CA ARG A 83 14.20 -1.50 6.27
C ARG A 83 13.76 -2.42 5.14
N SER A 84 14.74 -3.00 4.45
CA SER A 84 14.56 -4.14 3.54
C SER A 84 15.27 -5.38 4.06
N TRP A 85 14.70 -6.57 3.82
CA TRP A 85 15.32 -7.85 4.14
C TRP A 85 14.82 -8.94 3.20
N SER A 86 15.59 -10.02 3.05
CA SER A 86 15.20 -11.17 2.23
C SER A 86 14.95 -12.41 3.09
N ARG A 87 13.96 -13.22 2.75
CA ARG A 87 13.72 -14.54 3.37
C ARG A 87 13.46 -15.58 2.28
N TYR A 88 13.96 -16.80 2.45
CA TYR A 88 13.61 -17.90 1.55
C TYR A 88 12.19 -18.38 1.84
N ASP A 89 11.36 -18.45 0.82
CA ASP A 89 10.00 -19.00 0.86
C ASP A 89 10.04 -20.44 0.36
N HIS A 90 9.85 -21.40 1.27
CA HIS A 90 9.89 -22.82 0.94
C HIS A 90 8.66 -23.28 0.13
N THR A 91 7.53 -22.58 0.21
CA THR A 91 6.35 -22.92 -0.57
C THR A 91 6.55 -22.55 -2.03
N LEU A 92 7.18 -21.39 -2.28
CA LEU A 92 7.44 -20.90 -3.63
C LEU A 92 8.84 -21.24 -4.17
N GLN A 93 9.69 -21.88 -3.36
CA GLN A 93 11.09 -22.24 -3.69
C GLN A 93 11.91 -21.06 -4.23
N ARG A 94 11.72 -19.87 -3.67
CA ARG A 94 12.41 -18.64 -4.10
C ARG A 94 12.71 -17.70 -2.94
N ARG A 95 13.66 -16.78 -3.12
CA ARG A 95 13.90 -15.71 -2.15
C ARG A 95 12.88 -14.60 -2.35
N ARG A 96 12.29 -14.13 -1.25
CA ARG A 96 11.37 -13.00 -1.25
C ARG A 96 12.02 -11.83 -0.56
N VAL A 97 11.90 -10.66 -1.16
CA VAL A 97 12.33 -9.39 -0.56
C VAL A 97 11.13 -8.73 0.08
N TRP A 98 11.37 -8.30 1.30
CA TRP A 98 10.46 -7.52 2.11
C TRP A 98 11.02 -6.13 2.25
N GLN A 99 10.15 -5.14 2.14
CA GLN A 99 10.49 -3.74 2.36
C GLN A 99 9.37 -3.10 3.16
N ILE A 100 9.73 -2.35 4.20
CA ILE A 100 8.80 -1.50 4.93
C ILE A 100 8.86 -0.11 4.32
N GLY A 101 7.70 0.53 4.18
CA GLY A 101 7.59 1.94 3.83
C GLY A 101 6.57 2.64 4.72
N LYS A 102 6.57 3.96 4.66
CA LYS A 102 5.49 4.79 5.20
C LYS A 102 4.83 5.55 4.07
N VAL A 103 3.51 5.70 4.15
CA VAL A 103 2.73 6.45 3.17
C VAL A 103 1.85 7.49 3.85
N SER A 104 1.63 8.61 3.17
CA SER A 104 0.45 9.43 3.40
C SER A 104 -0.69 8.91 2.51
N TYR A 105 -1.93 9.02 2.96
CA TYR A 105 -3.09 8.66 2.17
C TYR A 105 -4.07 9.83 2.03
N TRP A 106 -4.90 9.76 1.01
CA TRP A 106 -6.03 10.67 0.77
C TRP A 106 -7.11 9.95 -0.01
N THR A 107 -8.34 10.44 0.09
CA THR A 107 -9.44 10.04 -0.80
C THR A 107 -9.65 11.10 -1.86
N GLU A 108 -10.21 10.76 -3.03
CA GLU A 108 -10.47 11.79 -4.05
C GLU A 108 -11.51 12.83 -3.61
N GLU A 109 -12.41 12.49 -2.69
CA GLU A 109 -13.35 13.43 -2.09
C GLU A 109 -12.62 14.52 -1.28
N ASP A 110 -11.50 14.17 -0.61
CA ASP A 110 -10.67 15.14 0.14
C ASP A 110 -9.92 16.12 -0.79
N SER A 111 -9.78 15.79 -2.09
CA SER A 111 -9.05 16.60 -3.06
C SER A 111 -9.91 17.60 -3.85
N GLU A 112 -11.24 17.57 -3.68
CA GLU A 112 -12.14 18.54 -4.31
C GLU A 112 -12.34 19.82 -3.48
N ASP A 113 -12.08 19.77 -2.17
CA ASP A 113 -12.21 20.92 -1.25
C ASP A 113 -11.09 21.98 -1.40
N GLU A 114 -10.06 21.75 -2.22
CA GLU A 114 -8.95 22.70 -2.44
C GLU A 114 -9.11 23.59 -3.69
N ARG A 115 -10.28 23.59 -4.36
CA ARG A 115 -10.51 24.34 -5.61
C ARG A 115 -11.38 25.61 -5.50
N ASP A 116 -11.72 26.06 -4.29
CA ASP A 116 -12.64 27.19 -4.09
C ASP A 116 -12.01 28.47 -3.49
N ASP A 117 -10.67 28.56 -3.40
CA ASP A 117 -9.96 29.73 -2.82
C ASP A 117 -9.12 30.55 -3.85
N GLU A 118 -9.49 30.53 -5.14
CA GLU A 118 -8.99 31.50 -6.12
C GLU A 118 -10.15 32.12 -6.93
N LEU A 119 -10.80 33.14 -6.34
CA LEU A 119 -11.62 34.14 -7.03
C LEU A 119 -11.10 35.55 -6.73
#